data_AF-X1MLF3-F1
#
_entry.id   AF-X1MLF3-F1
#
_cell.length_a   1.000
_cell.length_b   1.000
_cell.length_c   1.000
_cell.angle_alpha   90.00
_cell.angle_beta   90.00
_cell.angle_gamma   90.00
#
_symmetry.space_group_name_H-M   'P 1'
#
loop_
_entity.id
_entity.type
_entity.pdbx_description
1 polymer ?
#
loop_
_entity_poly.entity_id
_entity_poly.type
_entity_poly.pdbx_seq_one_letter_code
_entity_poly.pdbx_strand_id
1 'polypeptide(L)'
;MSEGQKIRNRWIVVVGAIMIQLALGTIYSWGTLTVFISPYMNEIKELTVYVFGVGLLSFAVTMIFAGKMQQKYGPRNVAILGGVLIGIGLISSTFMTTFVGFFITYGIIFGVGIGFGYVCPIAAAGKWFPDKKGFINGIAVAGFGAGAFIFNFVIKAIANPTG
;
A
#
# COMPACT_ATOMS: atom_id res chain seq x y z
N MET A 1 12.13 33.12 -1.09
CA MET A 1 11.48 32.43 0.05
C MET A 1 10.22 33.20 0.36
N SER A 2 9.05 32.73 -0.09
CA SER A 2 7.76 33.39 0.17
C SER A 2 6.96 32.59 1.19
N GLU A 3 6.50 33.34 2.18
CA GLU A 3 5.54 33.12 3.25
C GLU A 3 4.46 32.04 3.00
N GLY A 4 4.05 31.33 4.06
CA GLY A 4 2.61 31.02 4.20
C GLY A 4 2.13 29.60 4.52
N GLN A 5 2.95 28.61 4.88
CA GLN A 5 2.42 27.38 5.50
C GLN A 5 3.04 27.10 6.88
N LYS A 6 2.59 27.85 7.89
CA LYS A 6 2.60 27.38 9.28
C LYS A 6 1.71 26.13 9.36
N ILE A 7 2.28 24.93 9.18
CA ILE A 7 1.58 23.69 9.54
C ILE A 7 1.43 23.72 11.06
N ARG A 8 0.23 24.11 11.51
CA ARG A 8 -0.12 24.40 12.91
C ARG A 8 0.00 23.18 13.84
N ASN A 9 0.19 21.97 13.30
CA ASN A 9 0.51 20.79 14.10
C ASN A 9 1.27 19.73 13.28
N ARG A 10 2.58 19.59 13.51
CA ARG A 10 3.48 18.59 12.89
C ARG A 10 2.96 17.15 13.01
N TRP A 11 2.11 16.87 14.00
CA TRP A 11 1.43 15.59 14.18
C TRP A 11 0.43 15.23 13.07
N ILE A 12 -0.13 16.20 12.34
CA ILE A 12 -1.02 15.92 11.20
C ILE A 12 -0.30 15.13 10.11
N VAL A 13 1.01 15.39 9.91
CA VAL A 13 1.85 14.64 8.97
C VAL A 13 1.99 13.18 9.42
N VAL A 14 2.08 12.94 10.73
CA VAL A 14 2.16 11.58 11.30
C VAL A 14 0.84 10.85 11.11
N VAL A 15 -0.29 11.50 11.36
CA VAL A 15 -1.62 10.89 11.11
C VAL A 15 -1.77 10.54 9.63
N GLY A 16 -1.43 11.45 8.71
CA GLY A 16 -1.44 11.16 7.28
C GLY A 16 -0.51 10.01 6.88
N ALA A 17 0.68 9.95 7.47
CA ALA A 17 1.63 8.85 7.28
C ALA A 17 1.04 7.50 7.73
N ILE A 18 0.40 7.46 8.90
CA ILE A 18 -0.27 6.26 9.42
C ILE A 18 -1.42 5.84 8.50
N MET A 19 -2.25 6.78 8.05
CA MET A 19 -3.38 6.48 7.15
C MET A 19 -2.93 5.90 5.82
N ILE A 20 -1.86 6.45 5.23
CA ILE A 20 -1.27 5.87 4.02
C ILE A 20 -0.77 4.45 4.30
N GLN A 21 0.02 4.27 5.37
CA GLN A 21 0.56 2.96 5.72
C GLN A 21 -0.54 1.92 6.00
N LEU A 22 -1.62 2.30 6.69
CA LEU A 22 -2.79 1.46 6.90
C LEU A 22 -3.42 1.00 5.58
N ALA A 23 -3.59 1.91 4.62
CA ALA A 23 -4.13 1.58 3.30
C ALA A 23 -3.19 0.67 2.49
N LEU A 24 -1.87 0.89 2.57
CA LEU A 24 -0.88 0.02 1.95
C LEU A 24 -0.88 -1.40 2.56
N GLY A 25 -1.16 -1.50 3.86
CA GLY A 25 -1.21 -2.76 4.60
C GLY A 25 -2.28 -3.75 4.14
N THR A 26 -3.18 -3.31 3.26
CA THR A 26 -4.16 -4.16 2.57
C THR A 26 -3.54 -5.39 1.91
N ILE A 27 -2.31 -5.29 1.40
CA ILE A 27 -1.61 -6.41 0.75
C ILE A 27 -1.47 -7.63 1.68
N TYR A 28 -1.33 -7.42 2.99
CA TYR A 28 -1.24 -8.49 3.98
C TYR A 28 -2.58 -9.19 4.26
N SER A 29 -3.69 -8.63 3.77
CA SER A 29 -5.01 -9.29 3.82
C SER A 29 -5.16 -10.39 2.75
N TRP A 30 -4.12 -10.65 1.96
CA TRP A 30 -4.13 -11.67 0.91
C TRP A 30 -4.58 -13.04 1.42
N GLY A 31 -4.17 -13.44 2.62
CA GLY A 31 -4.58 -14.71 3.23
C GLY A 31 -6.09 -14.87 3.38
N THR A 32 -6.83 -13.77 3.53
CA THR A 32 -8.30 -13.77 3.52
C THR A 32 -8.84 -13.68 2.09
N LEU A 33 -8.24 -12.84 1.23
CA LEU A 33 -8.67 -12.66 -0.16
C LEU A 33 -8.55 -13.93 -1.00
N THR A 34 -7.48 -14.71 -0.83
CA THR A 34 -7.24 -15.96 -1.58
C THR A 34 -8.39 -16.96 -1.44
N VAL A 35 -9.12 -16.96 -0.30
CA VAL A 35 -10.29 -17.82 -0.09
C VAL A 35 -11.40 -17.53 -1.11
N PHE A 36 -11.55 -16.27 -1.51
CA PHE A 36 -12.56 -15.83 -2.47
C PHE A 36 -12.02 -15.76 -3.91
N ILE A 37 -10.75 -15.37 -4.08
CA ILE A 37 -10.12 -15.19 -5.39
C ILE A 37 -9.80 -16.54 -6.06
N SER A 38 -9.34 -17.56 -5.32
CA SER A 38 -9.06 -18.89 -5.87
C SER A 38 -10.27 -19.51 -6.59
N PRO A 39 -11.46 -19.63 -5.95
CA PRO A 39 -12.63 -20.16 -6.65
C PRO A 39 -13.12 -19.24 -7.78
N TYR A 40 -13.02 -17.91 -7.64
CA TYR A 40 -13.39 -16.97 -8.70
C TYR A 40 -12.53 -17.13 -9.96
N MET A 41 -11.24 -17.39 -9.81
CA MET A 41 -10.31 -17.60 -10.92
C MET A 41 -10.28 -19.05 -11.43
N ASN A 42 -11.02 -19.97 -10.79
CA ASN A 42 -10.93 -21.42 -11.02
C ASN A 42 -9.50 -21.98 -10.86
N GLU A 43 -8.76 -21.46 -9.87
CA GLU A 43 -7.37 -21.80 -9.60
C GLU A 43 -7.17 -22.29 -8.15
N ILE A 44 -6.12 -23.07 -7.92
CA ILE A 44 -5.76 -23.54 -6.58
C ILE A 44 -5.11 -22.42 -5.74
N LYS A 45 -5.22 -22.51 -4.42
CA LYS A 45 -4.70 -21.48 -3.49
C LYS A 45 -3.19 -21.30 -3.63
N GLU A 46 -2.48 -22.40 -3.83
CA GLU A 46 -1.04 -22.46 -4.03
C GLU A 46 -0.60 -21.64 -5.24
N LEU A 47 -1.38 -21.63 -6.33
CA LEU A 47 -1.08 -20.83 -7.51
C LEU A 47 -1.38 -19.35 -7.26
N THR A 48 -2.51 -19.06 -6.61
CA THR A 48 -2.88 -17.66 -6.34
C THR A 48 -1.91 -16.97 -5.39
N VAL A 49 -1.21 -17.70 -4.51
CA VAL A 49 -0.20 -17.12 -3.61
C VAL A 49 0.95 -16.43 -4.37
N TYR A 50 1.24 -16.86 -5.61
CA TYR A 50 2.25 -16.20 -6.43
C TYR A 50 1.88 -14.75 -6.78
N VAL A 51 0.59 -14.40 -6.80
CA VAL A 51 0.15 -13.01 -6.97
C VAL A 51 0.59 -12.14 -5.80
N PHE A 52 0.49 -12.65 -4.57
CA PHE A 52 1.03 -11.95 -3.39
C PHE A 52 2.55 -11.89 -3.41
N GLY A 53 3.21 -13.00 -3.77
CA GLY A 53 4.67 -13.07 -3.90
C GLY A 53 5.22 -12.05 -4.89
N VAL A 54 4.65 -11.97 -6.10
CA VAL A 54 5.04 -10.96 -7.09
C VAL A 54 4.68 -9.55 -6.63
N GLY A 55 3.57 -9.37 -5.90
CA GLY A 55 3.23 -8.08 -5.29
C GLY A 55 4.29 -7.57 -4.33
N LEU A 56 4.80 -8.44 -3.45
CA LEU A 56 5.89 -8.10 -2.54
C LEU A 56 7.22 -7.87 -3.28
N LEU A 57 7.49 -8.64 -4.34
CA LEU A 57 8.66 -8.44 -5.19
C LEU A 57 8.61 -7.08 -5.89
N SER A 58 7.49 -6.77 -6.56
CA SER A 58 7.25 -5.50 -7.24
C SER A 58 7.32 -4.33 -6.27
N PHE A 59 6.76 -4.49 -5.07
CA PHE A 59 6.90 -3.54 -3.97
C PHE A 59 8.38 -3.29 -3.61
N ALA A 60 9.14 -4.35 -3.33
CA ALA A 60 10.54 -4.27 -2.92
C ALA A 60 11.42 -3.62 -3.99
N VAL A 61 11.26 -4.03 -5.26
CA VAL A 61 11.98 -3.45 -6.39
C VAL A 61 11.63 -1.97 -6.54
N THR A 62 10.34 -1.63 -6.47
CA THR A 62 9.88 -0.25 -6.66
C THR A 62 10.38 0.69 -5.56
N MET A 63 10.51 0.23 -4.32
CA MET A 63 11.05 1.07 -3.23
C MET A 63 12.44 1.65 -3.55
N ILE A 64 13.30 0.88 -4.25
CA ILE A 64 14.63 1.35 -4.65
C ILE A 64 14.53 2.56 -5.58
N PHE A 65 13.60 2.53 -6.53
CA PHE A 65 13.36 3.62 -7.47
C PHE A 65 12.58 4.77 -6.83
N ALA A 66 11.59 4.46 -5.99
CA ALA A 66 10.76 5.43 -5.28
C ALA A 66 11.60 6.34 -4.39
N GLY A 67 12.60 5.79 -3.69
CA GLY A 67 13.52 6.59 -2.86
C GLY A 67 14.30 7.65 -3.67
N LYS A 68 14.78 7.29 -4.86
CA LYS A 68 15.47 8.22 -5.77
C LYS A 68 14.51 9.26 -6.34
N MET A 69 13.33 8.83 -6.80
CA MET A 69 12.31 9.73 -7.34
C MET A 69 11.80 10.72 -6.29
N GLN A 70 11.66 10.29 -5.04
CA GLN A 70 11.22 11.16 -3.95
C GLN A 70 12.22 12.28 -3.67
N GLN A 71 13.53 12.03 -3.79
CA GLN A 71 14.54 13.08 -3.62
C GLN A 71 14.45 14.14 -4.72
N LYS A 72 14.12 13.73 -5.96
CA LYS A 72 14.04 14.62 -7.12
C LYS A 72 12.70 15.37 -7.24
N TYR A 73 11.58 14.67 -7.08
CA TYR A 73 10.22 15.20 -7.32
C TYR A 73 9.43 15.50 -6.03
N GLY A 74 9.98 15.16 -4.87
CA GLY A 74 9.37 15.37 -3.57
C GLY A 74 8.43 14.25 -3.12
N PRO A 75 8.22 14.08 -1.79
CA PRO A 75 7.38 13.03 -1.20
C PRO A 75 5.93 13.05 -1.66
N ARG A 76 5.35 14.24 -1.82
CA ARG A 76 3.93 14.39 -2.13
C ARG A 76 3.57 13.80 -3.50
N ASN A 77 4.37 14.13 -4.51
CA ASN A 77 4.10 13.71 -5.89
C ASN A 77 4.28 12.20 -6.06
N VAL A 78 5.29 11.63 -5.39
CA VAL A 78 5.52 10.18 -5.40
C VAL A 78 4.42 9.43 -4.65
N ALA A 79 3.92 9.98 -3.53
CA ALA A 79 2.78 9.40 -2.81
C ALA A 79 1.50 9.39 -3.65
N ILE A 80 1.22 10.48 -4.37
CA ILE A 80 0.06 10.57 -5.27
C ILE A 80 0.19 9.54 -6.40
N LEU A 81 1.37 9.42 -7.02
CA LEU A 81 1.63 8.39 -8.03
C LEU A 81 1.36 6.98 -7.49
N GLY A 82 1.86 6.68 -6.29
CA GLY A 82 1.60 5.40 -5.63
C GLY A 82 0.11 5.13 -5.40
N GLY A 83 -0.62 6.13 -4.88
CA GLY A 83 -2.07 6.02 -4.67
C GLY A 83 -2.86 5.82 -5.97
N VAL A 84 -2.49 6.53 -7.03
CA VAL A 84 -3.11 6.36 -8.37
C VAL A 84 -2.84 4.96 -8.91
N LEU A 85 -1.61 4.46 -8.82
CA LEU A 85 -1.25 3.11 -9.28
C LEU A 85 -1.97 2.02 -8.48
N ILE A 86 -2.11 2.20 -7.16
CA ILE A 86 -2.90 1.30 -6.31
C ILE A 86 -4.36 1.28 -6.77
N GLY A 87 -4.96 2.47 -6.96
CA GLY A 87 -6.34 2.59 -7.44
C GLY A 87 -6.54 1.92 -8.80
N ILE A 88 -5.65 2.19 -9.75
CA ILE A 88 -5.67 1.58 -11.09
C ILE A 88 -5.51 0.06 -11.00
N GLY A 89 -4.54 -0.43 -10.24
CA GLY A 89 -4.29 -1.86 -10.07
C GLY A 89 -5.50 -2.59 -9.48
N LEU A 90 -6.07 -2.04 -8.41
CA LEU A 90 -7.27 -2.61 -7.76
C LEU A 90 -8.49 -2.56 -8.68
N ILE A 91 -8.84 -1.40 -9.23
CA ILE A 91 -10.01 -1.25 -10.09
C ILE A 91 -9.86 -2.15 -11.31
N SER A 92 -8.70 -2.16 -11.96
CA SER A 92 -8.46 -3.02 -13.14
C SER A 92 -8.58 -4.50 -12.78
N SER A 93 -8.12 -4.92 -11.58
CA SER A 93 -8.21 -6.31 -11.14
C SER A 93 -9.65 -6.83 -11.03
N THR A 94 -10.62 -5.95 -10.74
CA THR A 94 -12.05 -6.33 -10.68
C THR A 94 -12.65 -6.74 -12.01
N PHE A 95 -12.06 -6.28 -13.12
CA PHE A 95 -12.50 -6.62 -14.48
C PHE A 95 -11.75 -7.82 -15.08
N MET A 96 -10.74 -8.34 -14.37
CA MET A 96 -9.94 -9.46 -14.87
C MET A 96 -10.64 -10.78 -14.59
N THR A 97 -10.84 -11.57 -15.64
CA THR A 97 -11.40 -12.92 -15.59
C THR A 97 -10.34 -14.01 -15.76
N THR A 98 -9.09 -13.63 -16.07
CA THR A 98 -7.97 -14.54 -16.23
C THR A 98 -6.96 -14.36 -15.11
N PHE A 99 -6.34 -15.47 -14.70
CA PHE A 99 -5.29 -15.46 -13.69
C PHE A 99 -4.13 -14.52 -14.07
N VAL A 100 -3.70 -14.54 -15.34
CA VAL A 100 -2.59 -13.70 -15.83
C VAL A 100 -2.95 -12.21 -15.76
N GLY A 101 -4.17 -11.83 -16.15
CA GLY A 101 -4.63 -10.43 -16.04
C GLY A 101 -4.65 -9.94 -14.59
N PHE A 102 -5.13 -10.79 -13.67
CA PHE A 102 -5.12 -10.50 -12.24
C PHE A 102 -3.70 -10.42 -11.67
N PHE A 103 -2.81 -11.33 -12.08
CA PHE A 103 -1.41 -11.35 -11.69
C PHE A 103 -0.70 -10.03 -12.06
N ILE A 104 -0.96 -9.51 -13.26
CA ILE A 104 -0.38 -8.24 -13.71
C ILE A 104 -0.99 -7.06 -12.94
N THR A 105 -2.31 -7.00 -12.83
CA THR A 105 -3.00 -5.84 -12.21
C THR A 105 -2.82 -5.78 -10.70
N TYR A 106 -3.11 -6.86 -9.98
CA TYR A 106 -3.01 -6.92 -8.52
C TYR A 106 -1.59 -7.24 -8.05
N GLY A 107 -0.87 -8.11 -8.73
CA GLY A 107 0.50 -8.43 -8.38
C GLY A 107 1.43 -7.26 -8.71
N ILE A 108 1.55 -6.94 -10.00
CA ILE A 108 2.57 -5.98 -10.46
C ILE A 108 2.11 -4.53 -10.24
N ILE A 109 1.01 -4.09 -10.84
CA ILE A 109 0.63 -2.66 -10.84
C ILE A 109 0.33 -2.17 -9.42
N PHE A 110 -0.48 -2.91 -8.67
CA PHE A 110 -0.80 -2.59 -7.29
C PHE A 110 0.44 -2.69 -6.38
N GLY A 111 1.30 -3.72 -6.54
CA GLY A 111 2.56 -3.84 -5.80
C GLY A 111 3.53 -2.68 -6.05
N VAL A 112 3.68 -2.25 -7.31
CA VAL A 112 4.46 -1.05 -7.68
C VAL A 112 3.85 0.20 -7.00
N GLY A 113 2.53 0.35 -7.01
CA GLY A 113 1.86 1.45 -6.35
C GLY A 113 2.16 1.51 -4.84
N ILE A 114 2.16 0.37 -4.16
CA ILE A 114 2.56 0.26 -2.75
C ILE A 114 4.01 0.72 -2.55
N GLY A 115 4.93 0.33 -3.44
CA GLY A 115 6.33 0.72 -3.36
C GLY A 115 6.54 2.23 -3.40
N PHE A 116 5.84 2.93 -4.30
CA PHE A 116 5.87 4.38 -4.35
C PHE A 116 5.20 5.03 -3.14
N GLY A 117 4.08 4.47 -2.67
CA GLY A 117 3.35 4.95 -1.50
C GLY A 117 4.15 4.82 -0.20
N TYR A 118 4.89 3.73 0.00
CA TYR A 118 5.50 3.36 1.28
C TYR A 118 6.68 4.25 1.68
N VAL A 119 7.52 4.66 0.71
CA VAL A 119 8.73 5.44 1.00
C VAL A 119 8.39 6.89 1.43
N CYS A 120 7.24 7.40 0.98
CA CYS A 120 6.85 8.80 1.16
C CYS A 120 6.56 9.17 2.63
N PRO A 121 5.69 8.45 3.37
CA PRO A 121 5.45 8.64 4.80
C PRO A 121 6.73 8.63 5.63
N ILE A 122 7.62 7.67 5.37
CA ILE A 122 8.86 7.47 6.13
C ILE A 122 9.80 8.66 5.97
N ALA A 123 10.01 9.12 4.74
CA ALA A 123 10.90 10.25 4.51
C ALA A 123 10.26 11.61 4.83
N ALA A 124 8.92 11.73 4.82
CA ALA A 124 8.23 12.90 5.38
C ALA A 124 8.38 12.95 6.92
N ALA A 125 8.07 11.84 7.61
CA ALA A 125 8.22 11.71 9.05
C ALA A 125 9.66 12.04 9.52
N GLY A 126 10.67 11.50 8.83
CA GLY A 126 12.07 11.74 9.15
C GLY A 126 12.52 13.20 9.04
N LYS A 127 11.87 14.01 8.18
CA LYS A 127 12.15 15.45 8.06
C LYS A 127 11.44 16.29 9.12
N TRP A 128 10.21 15.90 9.49
CA TRP A 128 9.38 16.65 10.43
C TRP A 128 9.67 16.36 11.91
N PHE A 129 10.23 15.17 12.22
CA PHE A 129 10.60 14.75 13.57
C PHE A 129 12.05 14.22 13.61
N PRO A 130 13.06 15.09 13.40
CA PRO A 130 14.46 14.67 13.40
C PRO A 130 14.92 14.10 14.75
N ASP A 131 14.31 14.56 15.83
CA ASP A 131 14.51 14.20 17.23
C ASP A 131 13.89 12.84 17.62
N LYS A 132 12.92 12.32 16.85
CA LYS A 132 12.19 11.07 17.15
C LYS A 132 11.98 10.16 15.94
N LYS A 133 12.91 10.18 14.97
CA LYS A 133 12.77 9.45 13.70
C LYS A 133 12.42 7.97 13.88
N GLY A 134 13.11 7.27 14.79
CA GLY A 134 12.87 5.85 15.04
C GLY A 134 11.46 5.56 15.54
N PHE A 135 10.97 6.35 16.49
CA PHE A 135 9.63 6.19 17.06
C PHE A 135 8.54 6.46 16.02
N ILE A 136 8.64 7.55 15.25
CA ILE A 136 7.64 7.89 14.23
C ILE A 136 7.64 6.86 13.09
N ASN A 137 8.83 6.42 12.64
CA ASN A 137 8.92 5.36 11.65
C ASN A 137 8.33 4.04 12.18
N GLY A 138 8.58 3.70 13.44
CA GLY A 138 7.99 2.53 14.09
C GLY A 138 6.46 2.57 14.10
N ILE A 139 5.85 3.71 14.47
CA ILE A 139 4.40 3.89 14.40
C ILE A 139 3.88 3.78 12.97
N ALA A 140 4.56 4.37 12.00
CA ALA A 140 4.18 4.30 10.60
C ALA A 140 4.21 2.86 10.08
N VAL A 141 5.24 2.08 10.40
CA VAL A 141 5.34 0.66 10.03
C VAL A 141 4.33 -0.21 10.80
N ALA A 142 4.05 0.12 12.06
CA ALA A 142 2.99 -0.54 12.82
C ALA A 142 1.62 -0.34 12.14
N GLY A 143 1.35 0.85 11.59
CA GLY A 143 0.18 1.11 10.74
C GLY A 143 0.11 0.19 9.52
N PHE A 144 1.25 -0.06 8.86
CA PHE A 144 1.31 -0.97 7.71
C PHE A 144 0.96 -2.42 8.09
N GLY A 145 1.45 -2.92 9.23
CA GLY A 145 1.07 -4.24 9.74
C GLY A 145 -0.39 -4.30 10.21
N ALA A 146 -0.87 -3.25 10.88
CA ALA A 146 -2.24 -3.16 11.39
C ALA A 146 -3.30 -3.05 10.28
N GLY A 147 -2.91 -2.65 9.07
CA GLY A 147 -3.81 -2.58 7.91
C GLY A 147 -4.51 -3.92 7.67
N ALA A 148 -3.76 -5.04 7.71
CA ALA A 148 -4.32 -6.37 7.50
C ALA A 148 -5.44 -6.70 8.50
N PHE A 149 -5.25 -6.33 9.77
CA PHE A 149 -6.22 -6.58 10.82
C PHE A 149 -7.56 -5.93 10.51
N ILE A 150 -7.56 -4.62 10.20
CA ILE A 150 -8.78 -3.87 9.88
C ILE A 150 -9.41 -4.37 8.57
N PHE A 151 -8.60 -4.52 7.52
CA PHE A 151 -9.13 -4.90 6.21
C PHE A 151 -9.66 -6.33 6.18
N ASN A 152 -9.10 -7.25 6.97
CA ASN A 152 -9.66 -8.60 7.09
C ASN A 152 -11.11 -8.60 7.61
N PHE A 153 -11.46 -7.73 8.57
CA PHE A 153 -12.86 -7.59 9.01
C PHE A 153 -13.74 -7.03 7.90
N VAL A 154 -13.26 -6.00 7.18
CA VAL A 154 -13.99 -5.37 6.08
C VAL A 154 -14.24 -6.38 4.94
N ILE A 155 -13.20 -7.12 4.53
CA ILE A 155 -13.30 -8.14 3.47
C ILE A 155 -14.33 -9.20 3.86
N LYS A 156 -14.29 -9.71 5.09
CA LYS A 156 -15.25 -10.73 5.54
C LYS A 156 -16.68 -10.19 5.60
N ALA A 157 -16.86 -8.97 6.11
CA ALA A 157 -18.18 -8.34 6.20
C ALA A 157 -18.82 -8.08 4.83
N ILE A 158 -18.02 -7.80 3.80
CA ILE A 158 -18.50 -7.55 2.44
C ILE A 158 -18.64 -8.85 1.64
N ALA A 159 -17.68 -9.77 1.78
CA ALA A 159 -17.60 -10.99 0.98
C ALA A 159 -18.45 -12.14 1.53
N ASN A 160 -18.89 -12.09 2.80
CA ASN A 160 -19.81 -13.07 3.35
C ASN A 160 -21.22 -12.47 3.51
N PRO A 161 -22.20 -12.80 2.64
CA PRO A 161 -23.57 -12.33 2.81
C PRO A 161 -24.30 -13.03 3.97
N THR A 162 -23.69 -14.05 4.59
CA THR A 162 -24.26 -14.84 5.68
C THR A 162 -23.18 -15.27 6.68
N GLY A 163 -22.91 -14.45 7.70
CA GLY A 163 -22.16 -14.85 8.91
C GLY A 163 -20.90 -14.05 9.21
#